data_AF-A0A1H6FZM1-F1
#
_entry.id   AF-A0A1H6FZM1-F1
#
_cell.length_a   1.000
_cell.length_b   1.000
_cell.length_c   1.000
_cell.angle_alpha   90.00
_cell.angle_beta   90.00
_cell.angle_gamma   90.00
#
_symmetry.space_group_name_H-M   'P 1'
#
loop_
_entity.id
_entity.type
_entity.pdbx_description
1 polymer ?
#
loop_
_entity_poly.entity_id
_entity_poly.type
_entity_poly.pdbx_seq_one_letter_code
_entity_poly.pdbx_strand_id
1 'polypeptide(L)' 'MNVPTDRLLLMLIVATGFAVAGGGWAASLVHAEATGVEEIGIRVAIGVVFFLILLAFWTLFSGIDDEAA' A
#
# COMPACT_ATOMS: atom_id res chain seq x y z
N MET A 1 25.16 -9.79 1.97
CA MET A 1 23.78 -9.38 1.70
C MET A 1 23.83 -8.08 0.89
N ASN A 2 23.15 -8.02 -0.25
CA ASN A 2 22.99 -6.75 -0.98
C ASN A 2 21.77 -6.03 -0.39
N VAL A 3 22.02 -5.18 0.60
CA VAL A 3 21.01 -4.40 1.34
C VAL A 3 19.94 -3.77 0.43
N PRO A 4 20.28 -3.18 -0.75
CA PRO A 4 19.27 -2.56 -1.61
C PRO A 4 18.29 -3.57 -2.24
N THR A 5 18.76 -4.77 -2.55
CA THR A 5 17.94 -5.83 -3.18
C THR A 5 17.00 -6.46 -2.16
N ASP A 6 17.48 -6.67 -0.94
CA ASP A 6 16.69 -7.24 0.16
C ASP A 6 15.55 -6.29 0.57
N ARG A 7 15.80 -4.98 0.59
CA ARG A 7 14.77 -3.96 0.83
C ARG A 7 13.69 -3.94 -0.25
N LEU A 8 14.07 -4.01 -1.52
CA LEU A 8 13.09 -4.06 -2.63
C LEU A 8 12.21 -5.31 -2.54
N LEU A 9 12.78 -6.46 -2.18
CA LEU A 9 12.04 -7.71 -1.98
C LEU A 9 11.06 -7.61 -0.80
N LEU A 10 11.52 -7.10 0.34
CA LEU A 10 10.66 -6.87 1.51
C LEU A 10 9.52 -5.92 1.17
N MET A 11 9.80 -4.85 0.43
CA MET A 11 8.77 -3.90 0.08
C MET A 11 7.77 -4.46 -0.93
N LEU A 12 8.22 -5.29 -1.87
CA LEU A 12 7.34 -6.06 -2.76
C LEU A 12 6.40 -6.97 -1.96
N ILE A 13 6.92 -7.70 -0.96
CA ILE A 13 6.12 -8.60 -0.13
C ILE A 13 5.10 -7.81 0.68
N VAL A 14 5.53 -6.74 1.36
CA VAL A 14 4.64 -5.89 2.17
C VAL A 14 3.57 -5.24 1.30
N ALA A 15 3.96 -4.66 0.16
CA ALA A 15 3.04 -4.02 -0.76
C ALA A 15 2.01 -5.01 -1.33
N THR A 16 2.45 -6.20 -1.72
CA THR A 16 1.57 -7.24 -2.26
C THR A 16 0.61 -7.77 -1.19
N GLY A 17 1.11 -8.04 0.02
CA GLY A 17 0.28 -8.47 1.14
C GLY A 17 -0.78 -7.42 1.52
N PHE A 18 -0.38 -6.15 1.57
CA PHE A 18 -1.28 -5.04 1.84
C PHE A 18 -2.31 -4.83 0.72
N ALA A 19 -1.91 -4.99 -0.55
CA ALA A 19 -2.82 -4.89 -1.70
C ALA A 19 -3.88 -5.98 -1.68
N VAL A 20 -3.51 -7.22 -1.37
CA VAL A 20 -4.45 -8.34 -1.33
C VAL A 20 -5.39 -8.22 -0.15
N ALA A 21 -4.87 -8.00 1.07
CA ALA A 21 -5.69 -7.94 2.28
C ALA A 21 -6.51 -6.65 2.34
N GLY A 22 -5.83 -5.49 2.20
CA GLY A 22 -6.45 -4.18 2.30
C GLY A 22 -7.29 -3.83 1.07
N GLY A 23 -6.77 -4.08 -0.14
CA GLY A 23 -7.51 -3.82 -1.38
C GLY A 23 -8.73 -4.74 -1.54
N GLY A 24 -8.61 -6.03 -1.19
CA GLY A 24 -9.74 -6.97 -1.22
C GLY A 24 -10.84 -6.60 -0.24
N TRP A 25 -10.48 -6.22 0.99
CA TRP A 25 -11.42 -5.75 2.02
C TRP A 25 -12.06 -4.40 1.66
N ALA A 26 -11.26 -3.44 1.21
CA ALA A 26 -11.78 -2.11 0.87
C ALA A 26 -12.68 -2.15 -0.37
N ALA A 27 -12.34 -2.96 -1.37
CA ALA A 27 -13.18 -3.13 -2.56
C ALA A 27 -14.54 -3.78 -2.24
N SER A 28 -14.57 -4.76 -1.32
CA SER A 28 -15.82 -5.43 -0.94
C SER A 28 -16.74 -4.52 -0.14
N LEU A 29 -16.20 -3.68 0.76
CA LEU A 29 -16.97 -2.69 1.50
C LEU A 29 -17.60 -1.62 0.60
N VAL A 30 -16.82 -1.08 -0.34
CA VAL A 30 -17.35 -0.07 -1.27
C VAL A 30 -18.48 -0.63 -2.12
N HIS A 31 -18.36 -1.87 -2.58
CA HIS A 31 -19.40 -2.53 -3.35
C HIS A 31 -20.66 -2.85 -2.50
N ALA A 32 -20.51 -3.04 -1.20
CA ALA A 32 -21.62 -3.31 -0.28
C ALA A 32 -22.41 -2.04 0.10
N GLU A 33 -21.76 -0.88 0.18
CA GLU A 33 -22.38 0.34 0.72
C GLU A 33 -22.74 1.41 -0.32
N ALA A 34 -22.08 1.47 -1.47
CA ALA A 34 -22.27 2.55 -2.44
C ALA A 34 -22.63 2.03 -3.85
N THR A 35 -23.63 2.65 -4.49
CA THR A 35 -23.98 2.37 -5.89
C THR A 35 -23.95 3.65 -6.73
N GLY A 36 -23.25 3.64 -7.86
CA GLY A 36 -23.24 4.75 -8.81
C GLY A 36 -21.96 5.59 -8.79
N VAL A 37 -22.06 6.91 -8.94
CA VAL A 37 -20.89 7.79 -9.11
C VAL A 37 -20.07 7.93 -7.81
N GLU A 38 -20.71 7.81 -6.65
CA GLU A 38 -20.04 7.82 -5.34
C GLU A 38 -19.08 6.63 -5.16
N GLU A 39 -19.41 5.48 -5.75
CA GLU A 39 -18.57 4.27 -5.74
C GLU A 39 -17.19 4.54 -6.37
N ILE A 40 -17.17 5.32 -7.45
CA ILE A 40 -15.94 5.68 -8.16
C ILE A 40 -15.10 6.61 -7.29
N GLY A 41 -15.72 7.62 -6.68
CA GLY A 41 -15.03 8.56 -5.79
C GLY A 41 -14.35 7.86 -4.63
N ILE A 42 -15.05 6.92 -3.98
CA ILE A 42 -14.52 6.18 -2.84
C ILE A 42 -13.40 5.23 -3.27
N ARG A 43 -13.54 4.54 -4.42
CA ARG A 43 -12.45 3.70 -4.96
C ARG A 43 -11.19 4.48 -5.26
N VAL A 44 -11.32 5.66 -5.86
CA VAL A 44 -10.17 6.54 -6.13
C VAL A 44 -9.54 7.00 -4.82
N ALA A 45 -10.34 7.40 -3.83
CA ALA A 45 -9.84 7.79 -2.51
C ALA A 45 -9.06 6.66 -1.81
N ILE A 46 -9.59 5.43 -1.83
CA ILE A 46 -8.91 4.24 -1.31
C ILE A 46 -7.60 3.99 -2.06
N GLY A 47 -7.59 4.12 -3.38
CA GLY A 47 -6.37 3.99 -4.19
C GLY A 47 -5.31 5.01 -3.76
N VAL A 48 -5.69 6.28 -3.58
CA VAL A 48 -4.78 7.33 -3.11
C VAL A 48 -4.22 6.99 -1.72
N VAL A 49 -5.08 6.59 -0.78
CA VAL A 49 -4.65 6.19 0.58
C VAL A 49 -3.69 5.01 0.52
N PHE A 50 -3.95 4.01 -0.31
CA PHE A 50 -3.08 2.87 -0.51
C PHE A 50 -1.67 3.30 -0.97
N PHE A 51 -1.57 4.19 -1.96
CA PHE A 51 -0.28 4.71 -2.41
C PHE A 51 0.44 5.53 -1.32
N LEU A 52 -0.30 6.31 -0.52
CA LEU A 52 0.29 7.06 0.60
C LEU A 52 0.89 6.12 1.65
N ILE A 53 0.23 5.00 1.95
CA ILE A 53 0.74 3.99 2.88
C ILE A 53 2.03 3.36 2.33
N LEU A 54 2.05 2.99 1.05
CA LEU A 54 3.26 2.46 0.41
C LEU A 54 4.43 3.44 0.45
N LEU A 55 4.16 4.73 0.19
CA LEU A 55 5.16 5.78 0.26
C LEU A 55 5.70 5.94 1.68
N ALA A 56 4.82 5.93 2.70
CA ALA A 56 5.23 6.00 4.09
C ALA A 56 6.14 4.83 4.50
N PHE A 57 5.80 3.61 4.07
CA PHE A 57 6.67 2.45 4.28
C PHE A 57 8.02 2.61 3.58
N TRP A 58 8.03 3.05 2.32
CA TRP A 58 9.28 3.31 1.60
C TRP A 58 10.17 4.30 2.36
N THR A 59 9.61 5.42 2.82
CA THR A 59 10.34 6.45 3.57
C THR A 59 10.86 5.92 4.91
N LEU A 60 10.06 5.13 5.63
CA LEU A 60 10.47 4.53 6.90
C LEU A 60 11.63 3.55 6.71
N PHE A 61 11.51 2.63 5.75
CA PHE A 61 12.57 1.65 5.47
C PHE A 61 13.82 2.31 4.91
N SER A 62 13.71 3.36 4.10
CA SER A 62 14.88 4.10 3.63
C SER A 62 15.63 4.79 4.77
N GLY A 63 14.92 5.33 5.77
CA GLY A 63 15.58 5.94 6.93
C GLY A 63 16.33 4.93 7.77
N ILE A 64 15.74 3.76 8.03
CA ILE A 64 16.39 2.67 8.80
C ILE A 64 17.66 2.18 8.12
N ASP A 65 17.65 2.06 6.79
CA ASP A 65 18.84 1.66 6.03
C ASP A 65 19.97 2.69 6.10
N ASP A 66 19.65 3.98 6.01
CA ASP A 66 20.63 5.07 6.09
C ASP A 66 21.25 5.17 7.49
N GLU A 67 20.49 4.86 8.54
CA GLU A 67 20.96 4.86 9.94
C GLU A 67 21.81 3.63 10.29
N ALA A 68 21.68 2.54 9.53
CA ALA A 68 22.38 1.28 9.75
C ALA A 68 23.71 1.14 8.97
N ALA A 69 24.02 2.09 8.08
CA ALA A 69 25.24 2.18 7.28
C ALA A 69 26.38 2.91 8.01
#